data_AF-A0A3M7F0R4-F1
#
_entry.id   AF-A0A3M7F0R4-F1
#
_cell.length_a   1.000
_cell.length_b   1.000
_cell.length_c   1.000
_cell.angle_alpha   90.00
_cell.angle_beta   90.00
_cell.angle_gamma   90.00
#
_symmetry.space_group_name_H-M   'P 1'
#
loop_
_entity.id
_entity.type
_entity.pdbx_description
1 polymer ?
#
loop_
_entity_poly.entity_id
_entity_poly.type
_entity_poly.pdbx_seq_one_letter_code
_entity_poly.pdbx_strand_id
1 'polypeptide(L)'
;MTTYTPTPLFGGALSASLPSTFGDVSDIRQVPDHQEVWLDRDGYTSVVFEILERVEKGGSDEEALKYHLEDLVEEEDMGRMKVWGSNTAFLAKLP
;
A
#
# COMPACT_ATOMS: atom_id res chain seq x y z
N MET A 1 7.52 19.34 12.27
CA MET A 1 6.93 18.04 12.65
C MET A 1 6.04 17.59 11.52
N THR A 2 6.10 16.33 11.12
CA THR A 2 5.22 15.79 10.07
C THR A 2 3.78 15.80 10.59
N THR A 3 2.90 16.55 9.95
CA THR A 3 1.46 16.52 10.19
C THR A 3 0.83 15.46 9.30
N TYR A 4 -0.22 14.82 9.79
CA TYR A 4 -0.97 13.83 9.04
C TYR A 4 -2.39 14.33 8.79
N THR A 5 -2.88 14.13 7.58
CA THR A 5 -4.22 14.49 7.13
C THR A 5 -5.07 13.23 6.97
N PRO A 6 -6.22 13.11 7.64
CA PRO A 6 -7.19 12.07 7.36
C PRO A 6 -7.66 12.19 5.90
N THR A 7 -7.46 11.13 5.14
CA THR A 7 -7.67 11.08 3.71
C THR A 7 -8.72 10.01 3.41
N PRO A 8 -9.87 10.37 2.82
CA PRO A 8 -10.85 9.39 2.36
C PRO A 8 -10.28 8.64 1.15
N LEU A 9 -10.45 7.32 1.14
CA LEU A 9 -10.04 6.44 0.05
C LEU A 9 -11.29 5.72 -0.49
N PHE A 10 -11.28 5.41 -1.78
CA PHE A 10 -12.31 4.70 -2.55
C PHE A 10 -13.70 5.31 -2.33
N GLY A 11 -13.83 6.60 -2.66
CA GLY A 11 -15.08 7.35 -2.46
C GLY A 11 -15.46 7.55 -0.99
N GLY A 12 -14.51 7.38 -0.08
CA GLY A 12 -14.72 7.51 1.37
C GLY A 12 -15.17 6.23 2.08
N ALA A 13 -15.18 5.09 1.39
CA ALA A 13 -15.45 3.80 2.02
C ALA A 13 -14.33 3.37 2.97
N LEU A 14 -13.10 3.78 2.69
CA LEU A 14 -11.92 3.59 3.53
C LEU A 14 -11.32 4.96 3.92
N SER A 15 -10.45 4.96 4.93
CA SER A 15 -9.70 6.16 5.29
C SER A 15 -8.31 5.82 5.81
N ALA A 16 -7.34 6.68 5.53
CA ALA A 16 -5.99 6.58 6.05
C ALA A 16 -5.48 7.98 6.44
N SER A 17 -4.58 8.05 7.42
CA SER A 17 -3.88 9.29 7.74
C SER A 17 -2.56 9.32 6.98
N LEU A 18 -2.44 10.21 6.00
CA LEU A 18 -1.23 10.38 5.17
C LEU A 18 -0.48 11.65 5.58
N PRO A 19 0.84 11.72 5.42
CA PRO A 19 1.57 12.97 5.63
C PRO A 19 0.97 14.08 4.76
N SER A 20 0.79 15.28 5.32
CA SER A 20 0.09 16.38 4.65
C SER A 20 0.78 16.87 3.37
N THR A 21 2.02 16.43 3.09
CA THR A 21 2.75 16.75 1.86
C THR A 21 2.36 15.88 0.67
N PHE A 22 1.58 14.81 0.90
CA PHE A 22 1.19 13.88 -0.16
C PHE A 22 0.04 14.47 -1.00
N GLY A 23 0.16 14.34 -2.33
CA GLY A 23 -0.89 14.69 -3.29
C GLY A 23 -1.42 13.45 -4.01
N ASP A 24 -2.70 13.48 -4.36
CA ASP A 24 -3.34 12.45 -5.18
C ASP A 24 -2.85 12.55 -6.63
N VAL A 25 -2.46 11.40 -7.19
CA VAL A 25 -2.02 11.29 -8.58
C VAL A 25 -3.19 11.26 -9.55
N SER A 26 -4.40 10.92 -9.10
CA SER A 26 -5.61 10.89 -9.94
C SER A 26 -5.95 12.27 -10.55
N ASP A 27 -5.53 13.35 -9.88
CA ASP A 27 -5.68 14.74 -10.35
C ASP A 27 -4.92 15.03 -11.65
N ILE A 28 -3.86 14.26 -11.95
CA ILE A 28 -2.95 14.53 -13.08
C ILE A 28 -2.92 13.41 -14.13
N ARG A 29 -3.34 12.19 -13.78
CA ARG A 29 -3.46 11.06 -14.70
C ARG A 29 -4.50 10.06 -14.22
N GLN A 30 -5.00 9.24 -15.13
CA GLN A 30 -5.85 8.12 -14.74
C GLN A 30 -5.06 7.08 -13.92
N VAL A 31 -5.72 6.57 -12.89
CA VAL A 31 -5.32 5.47 -12.02
C VAL A 31 -6.46 4.43 -12.10
N PRO A 32 -6.17 3.12 -12.14
CA PRO A 32 -7.21 2.09 -12.13
C PRO A 32 -8.17 2.24 -10.93
N ASP A 33 -9.45 1.93 -11.10
CA ASP A 33 -10.48 2.18 -10.07
C ASP A 33 -10.25 1.45 -8.73
N HIS A 34 -9.52 0.33 -8.76
CA HIS A 34 -9.16 -0.46 -7.57
C HIS A 34 -7.85 0.01 -6.92
N GLN A 35 -7.26 1.09 -7.42
CA GLN A 35 -6.02 1.67 -6.95
C GLN A 35 -6.18 3.16 -6.60
N GLU A 36 -5.44 3.61 -5.59
CA GLU A 36 -5.20 5.02 -5.32
C GLU A 36 -3.71 5.25 -5.12
N VAL A 37 -3.16 6.28 -5.77
CA VAL A 37 -1.73 6.56 -5.77
C VAL A 37 -1.49 7.95 -5.21
N TRP A 38 -0.64 8.03 -4.20
CA TRP A 38 -0.29 9.26 -3.49
C TRP A 38 1.22 9.48 -3.59
N LEU A 39 1.64 10.69 -3.95
CA LEU A 39 3.05 11.08 -4.06
C LEU A 39 3.40 12.17 -3.09
N ASP A 40 4.54 12.04 -2.43
CA ASP A 40 5.12 13.14 -1.66
C ASP A 40 5.54 14.27 -2.61
N ARG A 41 4.97 15.46 -2.42
CA ARG A 41 5.27 16.62 -3.29
C ARG A 41 6.70 17.12 -3.12
N ASP A 42 7.29 16.88 -1.95
CA ASP A 42 8.62 17.38 -1.58
C ASP A 42 9.69 16.27 -1.59
N GLY A 43 9.30 15.04 -1.95
CA GLY A 43 10.14 13.85 -1.79
C GLY A 43 10.07 12.88 -2.97
N TYR A 44 10.70 11.72 -2.79
CA TYR A 44 10.73 10.61 -3.76
C TYR A 44 9.92 9.40 -3.28
N THR A 45 9.01 9.61 -2.32
CA THR A 45 8.22 8.55 -1.71
C THR A 45 6.82 8.52 -2.31
N SER A 46 6.35 7.33 -2.64
CA SER A 46 4.98 7.06 -3.07
C SER A 46 4.28 6.11 -2.11
N VAL A 47 2.97 6.27 -1.96
CA VAL A 47 2.09 5.31 -1.29
C VAL A 47 1.03 4.89 -2.29
N VAL A 48 0.86 3.58 -2.46
CA VAL A 48 -0.18 3.00 -3.31
C VAL A 48 -1.11 2.19 -2.43
N PHE A 49 -2.40 2.45 -2.54
CA PHE A 49 -3.46 1.62 -1.98
C PHE A 49 -4.09 0.81 -3.09
N GLU A 50 -4.23 -0.49 -2.90
CA GLU A 50 -4.76 -1.39 -3.93
C GLU A 50 -5.69 -2.44 -3.29
N ILE A 51 -6.87 -2.60 -3.88
CA ILE A 51 -7.83 -3.62 -3.47
C ILE A 51 -7.62 -4.85 -4.34
N LEU A 52 -7.13 -5.93 -3.73
CA LEU A 52 -6.86 -7.21 -4.38
C LEU A 52 -7.87 -8.29 -3.95
N GLU A 53 -7.95 -9.34 -4.77
CA GLU A 53 -8.67 -10.56 -4.40
C GLU A 53 -7.95 -11.32 -3.28
N ARG A 54 -8.72 -12.10 -2.52
CA ARG A 54 -8.19 -12.90 -1.42
C ARG A 54 -7.30 -14.03 -1.95
N VAL A 55 -6.12 -14.16 -1.36
CA VAL A 55 -5.22 -15.31 -1.63
C VAL A 55 -5.79 -16.57 -0.97
N GLU A 56 -6.14 -17.57 -1.79
CA GLU A 56 -6.67 -18.86 -1.31
C GLU A 56 -5.56 -19.87 -0.95
N LYS A 57 -4.31 -19.61 -1.34
CA LYS A 57 -3.17 -20.52 -1.20
C LYS A 57 -2.28 -20.11 -0.01
N GLY A 58 -1.91 -21.08 0.84
CA GLY A 58 -1.03 -20.85 1.99
C GLY A 58 -1.77 -20.16 3.12
N GLY A 59 -2.58 -20.91 3.89
CA GLY A 59 -3.64 -20.42 4.78
C GLY A 59 -3.28 -19.48 5.94
N SER A 60 -2.19 -18.71 5.87
CA SER A 60 -1.78 -17.68 6.83
C SER A 60 -1.58 -16.29 6.17
N ASP A 61 -1.77 -15.22 6.96
CA ASP A 61 -1.57 -13.83 6.48
C ASP A 61 -0.13 -13.55 6.03
N GLU A 62 0.86 -14.22 6.63
CA GLU A 62 2.27 -14.09 6.24
C GLU A 62 2.53 -14.67 4.85
N GLU A 63 1.90 -15.80 4.52
CA GLU A 63 2.02 -16.42 3.21
C GLU A 63 1.32 -15.57 2.14
N ALA A 64 0.15 -15.00 2.45
CA ALA A 64 -0.52 -14.04 1.57
C ALA A 64 0.33 -12.78 1.32
N LEU A 65 1.00 -12.26 2.36
CA LEU A 65 1.90 -11.11 2.22
C LEU A 65 3.09 -11.42 1.30
N LYS A 66 3.71 -12.60 1.44
CA LYS A 66 4.81 -13.04 0.56
C LYS A 66 4.34 -13.22 -0.88
N TYR A 67 3.18 -13.82 -1.08
CA TYR A 67 2.58 -14.00 -2.40
C TYR A 67 2.41 -12.65 -3.13
N HIS A 68 1.83 -11.65 -2.47
CA HIS A 68 1.69 -10.32 -3.07
C HIS A 68 3.02 -9.57 -3.22
N LEU A 69 3.98 -9.78 -2.32
CA LEU A 69 5.32 -9.18 -2.45
C LEU A 69 6.05 -9.73 -3.69
N GLU A 70 5.92 -11.03 -3.98
CA GLU A 70 6.50 -11.66 -5.16
C GLU A 70 5.92 -11.08 -6.46
N ASP A 71 4.63 -10.75 -6.49
CA ASP A 71 3.95 -10.16 -7.65
C ASP A 71 4.40 -8.71 -7.94
N LEU A 72 4.88 -7.99 -6.92
CA LEU A 72 5.41 -6.64 -7.09
C LEU A 72 6.84 -6.60 -7.64
N VAL A 73 7.58 -7.72 -7.56
CA VAL A 73 8.98 -7.79 -7.99
C VAL A 73 9.03 -8.25 -9.44
N GLU A 74 9.76 -7.54 -10.29
CA GLU A 74 9.98 -7.94 -11.68
C GLU A 74 10.58 -9.35 -11.76
N GLU A 75 10.21 -10.13 -12.79
CA GLU A 75 10.66 -11.53 -12.94
C GLU A 75 12.19 -11.67 -12.89
N GLU A 76 12.92 -10.71 -13.48
CA GLU A 76 14.38 -10.64 -13.49
C GLU A 76 14.98 -10.46 -12.08
N ASP A 77 14.20 -9.91 -11.15
CA ASP A 77 14.59 -9.51 -9.81
C ASP A 77 14.06 -10.43 -8.71
N MET A 78 13.16 -11.36 -9.03
CA MET A 78 12.61 -12.34 -8.09
C MET A 78 13.72 -13.12 -7.37
N GLY A 79 14.77 -13.53 -8.10
CA GLY A 79 15.92 -14.25 -7.53
C GLY A 79 16.82 -13.40 -6.63
N ARG A 80 16.61 -12.07 -6.62
CA ARG A 80 17.35 -11.09 -5.80
C ARG A 80 16.55 -10.62 -4.58
N MET A 81 15.27 -10.98 -4.50
CA MET A 81 14.41 -10.62 -3.37
C MET A 81 14.93 -11.26 -2.09
N LYS A 82 15.12 -10.43 -1.05
CA LYS A 82 15.50 -10.89 0.28
C LYS A 82 14.59 -10.28 1.34
N VAL A 83 13.83 -11.13 2.03
CA VAL A 83 13.08 -10.74 3.22
C VAL A 83 14.04 -10.70 4.40
N TRP A 84 14.24 -9.51 4.99
CA TRP A 84 15.16 -9.30 6.11
C TRP A 84 14.56 -9.68 7.46
N GLY A 85 13.24 -9.61 7.59
CA GLY A 85 12.50 -10.03 8.77
C GLY A 85 10.99 -9.85 8.55
N SER A 86 10.19 -10.67 9.22
CA SER A 86 8.73 -10.51 9.33
C SER A 86 8.37 -10.37 10.80
N ASN A 87 7.38 -9.54 11.10
CA ASN A 87 6.84 -9.41 12.44
C ASN A 87 5.34 -9.13 12.36
N THR A 88 4.60 -9.53 13.39
CA THR A 88 3.17 -9.22 13.48
C THR A 88 3.01 -7.81 14.05
N ALA A 89 2.43 -6.91 13.26
CA ALA A 89 2.02 -5.61 13.76
C ALA A 89 0.70 -5.75 14.53
N PHE A 90 0.68 -5.33 15.79
CA PHE A 90 -0.56 -5.20 16.55
C PHE A 90 -1.13 -3.80 16.29
N LEU A 91 -2.13 -3.70 15.42
CA LEU A 91 -2.92 -2.48 15.32
C LEU A 91 -3.75 -2.36 16.59
N ALA A 92 -3.77 -1.16 17.19
CA ALA A 92 -4.79 -0.84 18.18
C ALA A 92 -6.15 -1.08 17.50
N LYS A 93 -7.07 -1.78 18.19
CA LYS A 93 -8.40 -2.13 17.66
C LYS A 93 -8.95 -0.98 16.82
N LEU A 94 -9.25 -1.27 15.55
CA LEU A 94 -10.11 -0.41 14.75
C LEU A 94 -11.38 -0.13 15.59
N PRO A 95 -11.78 1.14 15.75
CA PRO A 95 -12.97 1.50 16.50
C PRO A 95 -14.24 0.82 15.94
#